data_AF-A0A7Y5DW22-F1
#
_entry.id   AF-A0A7Y5DW22-F1
#
_cell.length_a   1.000
_cell.length_b   1.000
_cell.length_c   1.000
_cell.angle_alpha   90.00
_cell.angle_beta   90.00
_cell.angle_gamma   90.00
#
_symmetry.space_group_name_H-M   'P 1'
#
loop_
_entity.id
_entity.type
_entity.pdbx_description
1 polymer ?
#
loop_
_entity_poly.entity_id
_entity_poly.type
_entity_poly.pdbx_seq_one_letter_code
_entity_poly.pdbx_strand_id
1 'polypeptide(L)'
;AVCIRDINKASDIIDSAVKAGGNTTRVQGISFAIDKPESALAEAREKAYANATMKAEQYAKLSGVTLGSPLHISEGSDMPPVPMPYAEMRTMKAAMADSASTPVQAGEQDVSVTVDVMFGIQ
;
A
#
# COMPACT_ATOMS: atom_id res chain seq x y z
N ALA A 1 0.96 -21.79 -0.18
CA ALA A 1 0.41 -20.61 0.50
C ALA A 1 -1.12 -20.73 0.53
N VAL A 2 -1.78 -20.31 1.61
CA VAL A 2 -3.25 -20.33 1.75
C VAL A 2 -3.72 -18.89 1.90
N CYS A 3 -4.63 -18.44 1.03
CA CYS A 3 -5.20 -17.08 1.10
C CYS A 3 -6.53 -17.12 1.86
N ILE A 4 -6.59 -16.40 2.97
CA ILE A 4 -7.82 -16.21 3.76
C ILE A 4 -8.39 -14.84 3.43
N ARG A 5 -9.58 -14.82 2.81
CA ARG A 5 -10.23 -13.57 2.37
C ARG A 5 -11.03 -12.88 3.49
N ASP A 6 -11.54 -13.66 4.44
CA ASP A 6 -12.28 -13.16 5.59
C ASP A 6 -11.33 -13.06 6.79
N ILE A 7 -10.86 -11.84 7.08
CA ILE A 7 -9.89 -11.62 8.14
C ILE A 7 -10.42 -12.00 9.53
N ASN A 8 -11.75 -11.92 9.74
CA ASN A 8 -12.35 -12.28 11.02
C ASN A 8 -12.24 -13.79 11.28
N LYS A 9 -12.14 -14.60 10.23
CA LYS A 9 -11.95 -16.06 10.32
C LYS A 9 -10.47 -16.46 10.31
N ALA A 10 -9.55 -15.53 10.11
CA ALA A 10 -8.14 -15.85 9.99
C ALA A 10 -7.61 -16.54 11.26
N SER A 11 -7.94 -16.02 12.44
CA SER A 11 -7.55 -16.61 13.72
C SER A 11 -8.06 -18.05 13.89
N ASP A 12 -9.34 -18.30 13.65
CA ASP A 12 -9.94 -19.63 13.79
C ASP A 12 -9.35 -20.66 12.82
N ILE A 13 -9.06 -20.23 11.59
CA ILE A 13 -8.44 -21.08 10.56
C ILE A 13 -6.99 -21.41 10.94
N ILE A 14 -6.23 -20.42 11.43
CA ILE A 14 -4.85 -20.62 11.89
C ILE A 14 -4.83 -21.56 13.09
N ASP A 15 -5.70 -21.34 14.08
CA ASP A 15 -5.79 -22.18 15.28
C ASP A 15 -6.17 -23.62 14.93
N SER A 16 -7.10 -23.80 13.98
CA SER A 16 -7.48 -25.13 13.50
C SER A 16 -6.32 -25.82 12.78
N ALA A 17 -5.55 -25.10 11.98
CA ALA A 17 -4.38 -25.63 11.28
C ALA A 17 -3.26 -26.04 12.25
N VAL A 18 -2.99 -25.21 13.27
CA VAL A 18 -2.00 -25.51 14.32
C VAL A 18 -2.43 -26.71 15.16
N LYS A 19 -3.71 -26.78 15.55
CA LYS A 19 -4.25 -27.95 16.28
C LYS A 19 -4.15 -29.23 15.47
N ALA A 20 -4.51 -29.18 14.18
CA ALA A 20 -4.47 -30.36 13.32
C ALA A 20 -3.04 -30.88 13.09
N GLY A 21 -2.05 -29.99 12.97
CA GLY A 21 -0.68 -30.38 12.70
C GLY A 21 0.22 -30.53 13.94
N GLY A 22 -0.32 -30.32 15.15
CA GLY A 22 0.34 -30.58 16.43
C GLY A 22 1.71 -29.89 16.61
N ASN A 23 2.60 -30.51 17.39
CA ASN A 23 3.92 -29.96 17.72
C ASN A 23 4.87 -29.78 16.51
N THR A 24 4.52 -30.35 15.35
CA THR A 24 5.32 -30.31 14.12
C THR A 24 5.00 -29.08 13.26
N THR A 25 3.89 -28.39 13.54
CA THR A 25 3.47 -27.24 12.74
C THR A 25 4.18 -25.98 13.17
N ARG A 26 4.66 -25.22 12.18
CA ARG A 26 5.29 -23.90 12.36
C ARG A 26 4.67 -22.96 11.35
N VAL A 27 4.06 -21.87 11.81
CA VAL A 27 3.62 -20.77 10.95
C VAL A 27 4.83 -19.87 10.69
N GLN A 28 5.30 -19.81 9.43
CA GLN A 28 6.53 -19.09 9.06
C GLN A 28 6.30 -17.64 8.59
N GLY A 29 5.09 -17.10 8.80
CA GLY A 29 4.76 -15.72 8.49
C GLY A 29 3.31 -15.57 8.04
N ILE A 30 2.75 -14.39 8.27
CA ILE A 30 1.44 -13.98 7.78
C ILE A 30 1.66 -12.68 7.00
N SER A 31 1.16 -12.63 5.77
CA SER A 31 1.19 -11.44 4.93
C SER A 31 -0.23 -10.99 4.64
N PHE A 32 -0.49 -9.69 4.76
CA PHE A 32 -1.73 -9.06 4.34
C PHE A 32 -1.56 -8.47 2.95
N ALA A 33 -2.61 -8.56 2.13
CA ALA A 33 -2.63 -7.97 0.82
C ALA A 33 -4.06 -7.51 0.50
N ILE A 34 -4.18 -6.40 -0.23
CA ILE A 34 -5.45 -5.97 -0.82
C ILE A 34 -5.77 -6.89 -2.00
N ASP A 35 -6.92 -7.55 -1.96
CA ASP A 35 -7.34 -8.49 -3.01
C ASP A 35 -7.66 -7.80 -4.34
N LYS A 36 -8.20 -6.57 -4.30
CA LYS A 36 -8.54 -5.77 -5.49
C LYS A 36 -8.08 -4.32 -5.33
N PRO A 37 -6.78 -4.04 -5.50
CA PRO A 37 -6.24 -2.70 -5.35
C PRO A 37 -6.63 -1.78 -6.51
N GLU A 38 -7.18 -2.30 -7.61
CA GLU A 38 -7.44 -1.53 -8.84
C GLU A 38 -8.31 -0.29 -8.64
N SER A 39 -9.36 -0.40 -7.83
CA SER A 39 -10.23 0.74 -7.53
C SER A 39 -9.50 1.82 -6.71
N ALA A 40 -8.71 1.40 -5.72
CA ALA A 40 -7.93 2.32 -4.89
C ALA A 40 -6.80 2.97 -5.71
N LEU A 41 -6.18 2.22 -6.64
CA LEU A 41 -5.18 2.74 -7.57
C LEU A 41 -5.79 3.75 -8.56
N ALA A 42 -7.00 3.49 -9.07
CA ALA A 42 -7.71 4.43 -9.93
C ALA A 42 -7.99 5.75 -9.19
N GLU A 43 -8.51 5.66 -7.97
CA GLU A 43 -8.76 6.84 -7.13
C GLU A 43 -7.46 7.59 -6.78
N ALA A 44 -6.38 6.86 -6.47
CA ALA A 44 -5.07 7.45 -6.19
C ALA A 44 -4.50 8.20 -7.42
N ARG A 45 -4.66 7.64 -8.64
CA ARG A 45 -4.25 8.31 -9.89
C ARG A 45 -5.01 9.60 -10.14
N GLU A 46 -6.33 9.59 -9.96
CA GLU A 46 -7.16 10.78 -10.13
C GLU A 46 -6.71 11.90 -9.16
N LYS A 47 -6.48 11.54 -7.89
CA LYS A 47 -5.97 12.48 -6.89
C LYS A 47 -4.57 12.99 -7.22
N ALA A 48 -3.67 12.12 -7.69
CA ALA A 48 -2.31 12.50 -8.05
C ALA A 48 -2.30 13.48 -9.24
N TYR A 49 -3.08 13.20 -10.28
CA TYR A 49 -3.18 14.09 -11.45
C TYR A 49 -3.82 15.44 -11.10
N ALA A 50 -4.87 15.45 -10.28
CA ALA A 50 -5.47 16.69 -9.79
C ALA A 50 -4.47 17.52 -8.97
N ASN A 51 -3.67 16.87 -8.11
CA ASN A 51 -2.62 17.54 -7.34
C ASN A 51 -1.55 18.18 -8.24
N ALA A 52 -1.06 17.43 -9.24
CA ALA A 52 -0.10 17.92 -10.22
C ALA A 52 -0.65 19.14 -10.98
N THR A 53 -1.91 19.06 -11.42
CA THR A 53 -2.58 20.15 -12.15
C THR A 53 -2.73 21.40 -11.27
N MET A 54 -3.21 21.28 -10.04
CA MET A 54 -3.35 22.41 -9.10
C MET A 54 -2.01 23.11 -8.84
N LYS A 55 -0.93 22.35 -8.64
CA LYS A 55 0.42 22.89 -8.46
C LYS A 55 0.89 23.62 -9.73
N ALA A 56 0.70 23.03 -10.90
CA ALA A 56 1.09 23.64 -12.16
C ALA A 56 0.32 24.95 -12.44
N GLU A 57 -0.98 25.00 -12.15
CA GLU A 57 -1.78 26.22 -12.23
C GLU A 57 -1.27 27.32 -11.30
N GLN A 58 -0.88 26.96 -10.07
CA GLN A 58 -0.32 27.90 -9.12
C GLN A 58 1.00 28.49 -9.64
N TYR A 59 1.89 27.66 -10.17
CA TYR A 59 3.15 28.13 -10.75
C TYR A 59 2.96 28.97 -12.00
N ALA A 60 1.99 28.63 -12.87
CA ALA A 60 1.64 29.42 -14.03
C ALA A 60 1.19 30.84 -13.62
N LYS A 61 0.24 30.93 -12.66
CA LYS A 61 -0.23 32.21 -12.11
C LYS A 61 0.90 33.06 -11.53
N LEU A 62 1.80 32.45 -10.75
CA LEU A 62 2.95 33.14 -10.17
C LEU A 62 3.95 33.63 -11.22
N SER A 63 4.03 32.93 -12.36
CA SER A 63 4.93 33.27 -13.46
C SER A 63 4.30 34.22 -14.48
N GLY A 64 3.04 34.62 -14.29
CA GLY A 64 2.31 35.50 -15.21
C GLY A 64 1.96 34.85 -16.56
N VAL A 65 1.97 33.53 -16.62
CA VAL A 65 1.62 32.73 -17.80
C VAL A 65 0.35 31.93 -17.53
N THR A 66 -0.29 31.44 -18.58
CA THR A 66 -1.41 30.51 -18.49
C THR A 66 -0.93 29.07 -18.63
N LEU A 67 -1.54 28.16 -17.86
CA LEU A 67 -1.24 26.73 -17.97
C LEU A 67 -1.81 26.19 -19.29
N GLY A 68 -0.96 25.58 -20.11
CA GLY A 68 -1.34 24.94 -21.37
C GLY A 68 -1.65 23.45 -21.22
N SER A 69 -1.84 22.78 -22.35
CA SER A 69 -2.12 21.33 -22.38
C SER A 69 -0.93 20.49 -21.85
N PRO A 70 -1.20 19.32 -21.25
CA PRO A 70 -0.15 18.38 -20.87
C PRO A 70 0.61 17.90 -22.12
N LEU A 71 1.93 17.98 -22.06
CA LEU A 71 2.86 17.55 -23.12
C LEU A 71 3.45 16.16 -22.83
N HIS A 72 3.60 15.83 -21.55
CA HIS A 72 4.11 14.54 -21.10
C HIS A 72 3.43 14.13 -19.80
N ILE A 73 3.02 12.87 -19.71
CA ILE A 73 2.47 12.27 -18.49
C ILE A 73 3.20 10.94 -18.30
N SER A 74 3.81 10.77 -17.13
CA SER A 74 4.44 9.53 -16.71
C SER A 74 3.92 9.16 -15.32
N GLU A 75 3.41 7.94 -15.18
CA GLU A 75 3.13 7.37 -13.86
C GLU A 75 4.44 6.79 -13.33
N GLY A 76 4.97 7.40 -12.27
CA GLY A 76 6.05 6.80 -11.50
C GLY A 76 5.51 5.54 -10.85
N SER A 77 5.98 4.37 -11.29
CA SER A 77 5.71 3.14 -10.56
C SER A 77 6.53 3.19 -9.27
N ASP A 78 6.03 3.86 -8.24
CA ASP A 78 6.33 3.41 -6.89
C ASP A 78 5.79 1.99 -6.85
N MET A 79 6.73 1.04 -6.91
CA MET A 79 6.44 -0.38 -6.88
C MET A 79 5.42 -0.59 -5.76
N PRO A 80 4.25 -1.21 -6.03
CA PRO A 80 3.23 -1.42 -5.00
C PRO A 80 3.95 -1.96 -3.77
N PRO A 81 3.70 -1.41 -2.56
CA PRO A 81 4.51 -1.70 -1.38
C PRO A 81 4.72 -3.21 -1.31
N VAL A 82 5.94 -3.62 -1.64
CA VAL A 82 6.29 -5.04 -1.72
C VAL A 82 6.11 -5.52 -0.28
N PRO A 83 5.36 -6.60 -0.02
CA PRO A 83 5.22 -7.12 1.32
C PRO A 83 6.63 -7.43 1.86
N MET A 84 7.18 -6.53 2.67
CA MET A 84 8.49 -6.73 3.28
C MET A 84 8.34 -7.91 4.24
N PRO A 85 9.17 -8.95 4.13
CA PRO A 85 9.12 -10.08 5.04
C PRO A 85 9.21 -9.57 6.48
N TYR A 86 8.39 -10.12 7.38
CA TYR A 86 8.34 -9.76 8.79
C TYR A 86 9.72 -9.80 9.49
N ALA A 87 10.69 -10.53 8.94
CA ALA A 87 12.09 -10.55 9.37
C ALA A 87 12.76 -9.16 9.31
N GLU A 88 12.47 -8.35 8.28
CA GLU A 88 13.05 -7.00 8.13
C GLU A 88 12.32 -5.96 9.00
N MET A 89 11.04 -6.18 9.32
CA MET A 89 10.32 -5.36 10.31
C MET A 89 10.78 -5.68 11.74
N ARG A 90 11.22 -6.92 12.00
CA ARG A 90 11.70 -7.38 13.31
C ARG A 90 13.00 -6.69 13.73
N THR A 91 13.88 -6.30 12.83
CA THR A 91 15.09 -5.56 13.20
C THR A 91 14.77 -4.15 13.69
N MET A 92 13.67 -3.54 13.22
CA MET A 92 13.15 -2.27 13.76
C MET A 92 12.28 -2.44 15.02
N LYS A 93 11.56 -3.56 15.16
CA LYS A 93 10.57 -3.77 16.24
C LYS A 93 11.06 -4.64 17.42
N ALA A 94 12.23 -5.28 17.30
CA ALA A 94 12.83 -6.09 18.38
C ALA A 94 13.21 -5.27 19.64
N ALA A 95 12.95 -3.96 19.66
CA ALA A 95 12.98 -3.15 20.87
C ALA A 95 11.72 -3.30 21.76
N MET A 96 10.65 -3.97 21.31
CA MET A 96 9.37 -3.99 22.03
C MET A 96 8.66 -5.36 21.97
N ALA A 97 8.83 -6.09 23.08
CA ALA A 97 7.85 -6.95 23.75
C ALA A 97 7.64 -8.41 23.30
N ASP A 98 7.57 -9.22 24.36
CA ASP A 98 7.43 -10.67 24.46
C ASP A 98 5.95 -11.08 24.57
N SER A 99 5.69 -12.33 24.20
CA SER A 99 4.45 -13.14 24.22
C SER A 99 3.16 -12.61 24.90
N ALA A 100 2.09 -12.49 24.11
CA ALA A 100 0.70 -12.86 24.42
C ALA A 100 -0.11 -12.80 23.11
N SER A 101 -1.22 -13.55 23.01
CA SER A 101 -2.21 -13.57 21.91
C SER A 101 -2.04 -12.44 20.90
N THR A 102 -1.70 -12.75 19.64
CA THR A 102 -1.55 -11.76 18.58
C THR A 102 -2.87 -11.61 17.83
N PRO A 103 -3.79 -10.71 18.27
CA PRO A 103 -4.91 -10.35 17.44
C PRO A 103 -4.39 -9.83 16.11
N VAL A 104 -4.85 -10.47 15.04
CA VAL A 104 -4.66 -9.99 13.69
C VAL A 104 -5.52 -8.74 13.54
N GLN A 105 -4.93 -7.57 13.76
CA GLN A 105 -5.53 -6.30 13.39
C GLN A 105 -5.28 -6.11 11.90
N ALA A 106 -6.34 -5.82 11.12
CA ALA A 106 -6.16 -5.32 9.77
C ALA A 106 -5.35 -4.03 9.86
N GLY A 107 -4.09 -4.05 9.44
CA GLY A 107 -3.36 -2.83 9.21
C GLY A 107 -4.05 -2.07 8.08
N GLU A 108 -4.18 -0.75 8.22
CA GLU A 108 -4.54 0.11 7.09
C GLU A 108 -3.38 0.02 6.07
N GLN A 109 -3.71 -0.27 4.82
CA GLN A 109 -2.73 -0.34 3.74
C GLN A 109 -2.97 0.84 2.80
N ASP A 110 -2.08 1.83 2.87
CA ASP A 110 -2.12 3.00 2.00
C ASP A 110 -1.71 2.62 0.57
N VAL A 111 -2.51 3.10 -0.39
CA VAL A 111 -2.21 3.00 -1.82
C VAL A 111 -1.80 4.39 -2.31
N SER A 112 -0.53 4.53 -2.67
CA SER A 112 0.04 5.78 -3.18
C SER A 112 0.43 5.63 -4.65
N VAL A 113 0.23 6.70 -5.43
CA VAL A 113 0.64 6.78 -6.83
C VAL A 113 1.31 8.14 -7.05
N THR A 114 2.46 8.12 -7.72
CA THR A 114 3.19 9.32 -8.12
C THR A 114 3.02 9.54 -9.62
N VAL A 115 2.64 10.75 -10.03
CA VAL A 115 2.48 11.10 -11.44
C VAL A 115 3.31 12.35 -11.75
N ASP A 116 4.17 12.24 -12.75
CA ASP A 116 4.92 13.33 -13.33
C ASP A 116 4.19 13.85 -14.56
N VAL A 117 3.79 15.13 -14.53
CA VAL A 117 3.13 15.79 -15.66
C VAL A 117 3.90 17.03 -16.07
N MET A 118 4.30 17.10 -17.34
CA MET A 118 4.84 18.32 -17.94
C MET A 118 3.72 19.02 -18.70
N PHE A 119 3.45 20.27 -18.35
CA PHE A 119 2.48 21.12 -19.02
C PHE A 119 3.18 22.13 -19.93
N GLY A 120 2.55 22.44 -21.05
CA GLY A 120 2.89 23.64 -21.80
C GLY A 120 2.52 24.90 -21.03
N ILE A 121 3.05 26.04 -21.46
CA ILE A 121 2.66 27.37 -20.99
C ILE A 121 2.24 28.22 -22.19
N GLN A 122 1.33 29.17 -21.95
CA GLN A 122 0.79 30.11 -22.93
C GLN A 122 0.87 31.53 -22.40
#